data_AF-A0A378VM24-F1
#
_entry.id   AF-A0A378VM24-F1
#
_cell.length_a   1.000
_cell.length_b   1.000
_cell.length_c   1.000
_cell.angle_alpha   90.00
_cell.angle_beta   90.00
_cell.angle_gamma   90.00
#
_symmetry.space_group_name_H-M   'P 1'
#
loop_
_entity.id
_entity.type
_entity.pdbx_description
1 polymer ?
#
loop_
_entity_poly.entity_id
_entity_poly.type
_entity_poly.pdbx_seq_one_letter_code
_entity_poly.pdbx_strand_id
1 'polypeptide(L)'
;MKKVLFAALVFCFSVSAFAACADSRQQCVIYKNGNVAAEGGCAVSKCQSADAQVLKWKMKNGKGVTVEIGKDGKVSVNKKPGAKAANSNAAGMGLTCYAADADKREQFCSTNY
;
A
#
# COMPACT_ATOMS: atom_id res chain seq x y z
N MET A 1 -48.63 -17.53 10.73
CA MET A 1 -47.64 -18.47 10.15
C MET A 1 -47.26 -18.00 8.74
N LYS A 2 -45.96 -18.05 8.38
CA LYS A 2 -45.39 -18.09 7.00
C LYS A 2 -45.52 -16.81 6.14
N LYS A 3 -44.50 -16.23 5.48
CA LYS A 3 -43.05 -16.44 5.36
C LYS A 3 -42.44 -15.06 4.99
N VAL A 4 -41.43 -14.60 5.71
CA VAL A 4 -40.64 -13.43 5.32
C VAL A 4 -39.66 -13.90 4.25
N LEU A 5 -39.86 -13.47 3.00
CA LEU A 5 -38.93 -13.71 1.90
C LEU A 5 -37.72 -12.80 2.09
N PHE A 6 -36.67 -13.32 2.72
CA PHE A 6 -35.33 -12.74 2.65
C PHE A 6 -34.81 -12.91 1.21
N ALA A 7 -34.89 -11.85 0.42
CA ALA A 7 -34.15 -11.73 -0.82
C ALA A 7 -32.65 -11.67 -0.48
N ALA A 8 -31.98 -12.81 -0.62
CA ALA A 8 -30.53 -12.92 -0.52
C ALA A 8 -29.90 -12.13 -1.68
N LEU A 9 -29.49 -10.90 -1.40
CA LEU A 9 -28.67 -10.09 -2.29
C LEU A 9 -27.27 -10.71 -2.28
N VAL A 10 -27.03 -11.65 -3.19
CA VAL A 10 -25.69 -12.17 -3.48
C VAL A 10 -24.90 -11.01 -4.09
N PHE A 11 -24.27 -10.22 -3.22
CA PHE A 11 -23.19 -9.34 -3.61
C PHE A 11 -22.11 -10.23 -4.22
N CYS A 12 -22.00 -10.21 -5.54
CA CYS A 12 -20.79 -10.61 -6.26
C CYS A 12 -19.66 -9.69 -5.81
N PHE A 13 -19.09 -9.95 -4.64
CA PHE A 13 -17.76 -9.46 -4.29
C PHE A 13 -16.81 -10.19 -5.22
N SER A 14 -16.49 -9.54 -6.34
CA SER A 14 -15.32 -9.83 -7.15
C SER A 14 -14.08 -9.55 -6.29
N VAL A 15 -13.82 -10.42 -5.31
CA VAL A 15 -12.53 -10.51 -4.65
C VAL A 15 -11.58 -11.07 -5.69
N SER A 16 -10.82 -10.20 -6.34
CA SER A 16 -9.58 -10.61 -6.97
C SER A 16 -8.80 -11.38 -5.91
N ALA A 17 -8.71 -12.69 -6.12
CA ALA A 17 -8.16 -13.64 -5.18
C ALA A 17 -6.65 -13.43 -5.04
N PHE A 18 -6.26 -12.46 -4.22
CA PHE A 18 -4.94 -12.45 -3.63
C PHE A 18 -4.91 -13.60 -2.63
N ALA A 19 -4.25 -14.70 -3.00
CA ALA A 19 -4.31 -15.98 -2.29
C ALA A 19 -3.74 -15.94 -0.85
N ALA A 20 -3.03 -14.88 -0.47
CA ALA A 20 -2.70 -14.57 0.92
C ALA A 20 -2.39 -13.07 1.04
N CYS A 21 -3.22 -12.33 1.78
CA CYS A 21 -2.88 -11.01 2.27
C CYS A 21 -2.52 -11.11 3.75
N ALA A 22 -1.37 -10.58 4.15
CA ALA A 22 -0.97 -10.46 5.55
C ALA A 22 -0.97 -8.99 5.95
N ASP A 23 -1.69 -8.67 7.03
CA ASP A 23 -1.70 -7.34 7.63
C ASP A 23 -0.62 -7.23 8.70
N SER A 24 0.16 -6.15 8.67
CA SER A 24 1.08 -5.81 9.75
C SER A 24 1.03 -4.35 10.11
N ARG A 25 1.28 -4.07 11.39
CA ARG A 25 1.53 -2.71 11.86
C ARG A 25 2.99 -2.37 11.58
N GLN A 26 3.19 -1.32 10.80
CA GLN A 26 4.50 -0.85 10.36
C GLN A 26 4.66 0.62 10.77
N GLN A 27 5.90 1.09 10.87
CA GLN A 27 6.17 2.53 10.92
C GLN A 27 6.09 3.04 9.48
N CYS A 28 5.22 4.02 9.21
CA CYS A 28 5.18 4.70 7.92
C CYS A 28 5.57 6.16 8.06
N VAL A 29 6.28 6.67 7.05
CA VAL A 29 6.67 8.06 6.92
C VAL A 29 6.33 8.53 5.52
N ILE A 30 5.66 9.67 5.40
CA ILE A 30 5.40 10.34 4.13
C ILE A 30 6.34 11.54 4.08
N TYR A 31 7.21 11.56 3.08
CA TYR A 31 8.02 12.72 2.78
C TYR A 31 7.39 13.54 1.67
N LYS A 32 7.38 14.87 1.83
CA LYS A 32 7.01 15.81 0.78
C LYS A 32 8.14 16.82 0.59
N ASN A 33 8.72 16.87 -0.61
CA ASN A 33 9.90 17.68 -0.94
C ASN A 33 11.06 17.47 0.06
N GLY A 34 11.30 16.22 0.48
CA GLY A 34 12.36 15.86 1.43
C GLY A 34 12.03 16.05 2.91
N ASN A 35 10.92 16.71 3.24
CA ASN A 35 10.49 16.94 4.62
C ASN A 35 9.45 15.92 5.08
N VAL A 36 9.43 15.58 6.37
CA VAL A 36 8.38 14.70 6.94
C VAL A 36 7.05 15.44 6.92
N ALA A 37 6.14 14.97 6.07
CA ALA A 37 4.77 15.49 5.96
C ALA A 37 3.79 14.74 6.88
N ALA A 38 4.05 13.46 7.13
CA ALA A 38 3.31 12.65 8.10
C ALA A 38 4.17 11.48 8.57
N GLU A 39 4.08 11.12 9.84
CA GLU A 39 4.76 9.95 10.41
C GLU A 39 3.87 9.24 11.42
N GLY A 40 3.99 7.92 11.48
CA GLY A 40 3.48 7.12 12.59
C GLY A 40 3.13 5.69 12.18
N GLY A 41 2.53 4.96 13.13
CA GLY A 41 2.05 3.61 12.90
C GLY A 41 0.97 3.55 11.81
N CYS A 42 1.19 2.71 10.80
CA CYS A 42 0.28 2.41 9.70
C CYS A 42 -0.01 0.91 9.65
N ALA A 43 -1.13 0.54 9.05
CA ALA A 43 -1.39 -0.86 8.67
C ALA A 43 -0.92 -1.06 7.23
N VAL A 44 -0.06 -2.04 6.99
CA VAL A 44 0.38 -2.45 5.66
C VAL A 44 -0.13 -3.86 5.41
N SER A 45 -1.06 -3.99 4.47
CA SER A 45 -1.54 -5.27 3.95
C SER A 45 -0.67 -5.67 2.77
N LYS A 46 0.11 -6.73 2.93
CA LYS A 46 0.91 -7.33 1.85
C LYS A 46 0.12 -8.45 1.22
N CYS A 47 -0.32 -8.26 0.00
CA CYS A 47 -1.02 -9.24 -0.82
C CYS A 47 -0.06 -9.78 -1.88
N GLN A 48 0.15 -11.09 -1.92
CA GLN A 48 0.92 -11.73 -3.00
C GLN A 48 -0.01 -12.36 -4.03
N SER A 49 0.35 -12.22 -5.29
CA SER A 49 -0.27 -12.86 -6.44
C SER A 49 0.82 -13.45 -7.34
N ALA A 50 0.45 -14.31 -8.29
CA ALA A 50 1.41 -14.96 -9.19
C ALA A 50 2.26 -13.96 -10.00
N ASP A 51 1.73 -12.76 -10.26
CA ASP A 51 2.35 -11.78 -11.15
C ASP A 51 2.84 -10.51 -10.44
N ALA A 52 2.42 -10.28 -9.20
CA ALA A 52 2.77 -9.07 -8.46
C ALA A 52 2.67 -9.23 -6.94
N GLN A 53 3.47 -8.42 -6.24
CA GLN A 53 3.31 -8.11 -4.84
C GLN A 53 2.60 -6.76 -4.69
N VAL A 54 1.49 -6.73 -3.96
CA VAL A 54 0.73 -5.50 -3.69
C VAL A 54 0.82 -5.17 -2.21
N LEU A 55 1.29 -3.97 -1.87
CA LEU A 55 1.34 -3.42 -0.53
C LEU A 55 0.26 -2.34 -0.41
N LYS A 56 -0.76 -2.56 0.41
CA LYS A 56 -1.81 -1.58 0.70
C LYS A 56 -1.57 -0.96 2.06
N TRP A 57 -1.26 0.31 2.08
CA TRP A 57 -0.94 1.06 3.28
C TRP A 57 -2.16 1.87 3.68
N LYS A 58 -2.52 1.79 4.95
CA LYS A 58 -3.59 2.56 5.57
C LYS A 58 -2.99 3.40 6.69
N MET A 59 -2.76 4.67 6.38
CA MET A 59 -2.27 5.66 7.34
C MET A 59 -3.41 6.11 8.26
N LYS A 60 -3.07 6.51 9.50
CA LYS A 60 -4.05 7.07 10.46
C LYS A 60 -4.73 8.34 9.97
N ASN A 61 -4.06 9.15 9.14
CA ASN A 61 -4.61 10.38 8.57
C ASN A 61 -5.58 10.13 7.40
N GLY A 62 -5.97 8.88 7.14
CA GLY A 62 -6.90 8.53 6.06
C GLY A 62 -6.27 8.44 4.67
N LYS A 63 -4.99 8.83 4.49
CA LYS A 63 -4.29 8.61 3.22
C LYS A 63 -4.01 7.12 3.04
N GLY A 64 -4.61 6.54 1.99
CA GLY A 64 -4.29 5.20 1.53
C GLY A 64 -3.22 5.25 0.45
N VAL A 65 -2.21 4.40 0.54
CA VAL A 65 -1.22 4.20 -0.52
C VAL A 65 -1.25 2.75 -0.97
N THR A 66 -1.28 2.51 -2.27
CA THR A 66 -1.14 1.17 -2.83
C THR A 66 0.14 1.14 -3.64
N VAL A 67 1.11 0.32 -3.24
CA VAL A 67 2.32 0.05 -4.00
C VAL A 67 2.19 -1.32 -4.63
N GLU A 68 2.25 -1.42 -5.95
CA GLU A 68 2.29 -2.71 -6.64
C GLU A 68 3.66 -2.89 -7.26
N ILE A 69 4.21 -4.09 -7.12
CA ILE A 69 5.53 -4.46 -7.61
C ILE A 69 5.30 -5.67 -8.50
N GLY A 70 5.37 -5.46 -9.81
CA GLY A 70 5.29 -6.53 -10.79
C GLY A 70 6.50 -7.45 -10.69
N LYS A 71 6.34 -8.71 -11.14
CA LYS A 71 7.43 -9.68 -11.24
C LYS A 71 8.59 -9.22 -12.13
N ASP A 72 8.32 -8.30 -13.05
CA ASP A 72 9.30 -7.63 -13.91
C ASP A 72 10.05 -6.48 -13.21
N GLY A 73 9.78 -6.26 -11.91
CA GLY A 73 10.40 -5.21 -11.10
C GLY A 73 9.78 -3.83 -11.30
N LYS A 74 8.75 -3.70 -12.16
CA LYS A 74 8.04 -2.42 -12.32
C LYS A 74 7.23 -2.11 -11.08
N VAL A 75 7.34 -0.87 -10.63
CA VAL A 75 6.61 -0.37 -9.47
C VAL A 75 5.49 0.55 -9.96
N SER A 76 4.31 0.38 -9.41
CA SER A 76 3.24 1.39 -9.46
C SER A 76 2.92 1.85 -8.05
N VAL A 77 2.59 3.13 -7.90
CA VAL A 77 2.14 3.71 -6.64
C VAL A 77 0.83 4.42 -6.91
N ASN A 78 -0.24 4.05 -6.21
CA ASN A 78 -1.61 4.52 -6.42
C ASN A 78 -2.05 4.40 -7.90
N LYS A 79 -1.74 3.26 -8.53
CA LYS A 79 -2.03 2.97 -9.96
C LYS A 79 -1.31 3.89 -10.96
N LYS A 80 -0.37 4.71 -10.52
CA LYS A 80 0.50 5.51 -11.39
C LYS A 80 1.88 4.86 -11.49
N PRO A 81 2.60 5.02 -12.62
CA PRO A 81 3.99 4.58 -12.72
C PRO A 81 4.81 5.15 -11.56
N GLY A 82 5.56 4.30 -10.88
CA GLY A 82 6.36 4.70 -9.73
C GLY A 82 7.71 4.01 -9.72
N ALA A 83 8.48 4.31 -8.68
CA ALA A 83 9.77 3.69 -8.47
C ALA A 83 10.07 3.61 -6.98
N LYS A 84 11.03 2.75 -6.62
CA LYS A 84 11.72 2.88 -5.34
C LYS A 84 12.40 4.25 -5.29
N ALA A 85 12.18 4.97 -4.19
CA ALA A 85 12.80 6.25 -3.93
C ALA A 85 13.98 6.07 -2.98
N ALA A 86 15.11 6.68 -3.30
CA ALA A 86 16.22 6.79 -2.36
C ALA A 86 15.95 7.96 -1.42
N ASN A 87 15.98 7.70 -0.11
CA ASN A 87 15.83 8.72 0.91
C ASN A 87 16.73 8.36 2.08
N SER A 88 17.80 9.15 2.29
CA SER A 88 18.82 8.84 3.31
C SER A 88 18.26 8.89 4.73
N ASN A 89 17.30 9.76 5.01
CA ASN A 89 16.66 9.85 6.32
C ASN A 89 15.84 8.59 6.60
N ALA A 90 15.05 8.16 5.61
CA ALA A 90 14.26 6.95 5.72
C ALA A 90 15.14 5.69 5.78
N ALA A 91 16.24 5.65 5.02
CA ALA A 91 17.20 4.55 5.03
C ALA A 91 17.89 4.41 6.40
N GLY A 92 18.24 5.54 7.06
CA GLY A 92 18.78 5.54 8.42
C GLY A 92 17.80 5.00 9.46
N MET A 93 16.50 5.00 9.17
CA MET A 93 15.43 4.42 9.98
C MET A 93 15.06 2.99 9.56
N GLY A 94 15.74 2.40 8.57
CA GLY A 94 15.42 1.06 8.04
C GLY A 94 14.14 1.00 7.21
N LEU A 95 13.67 2.15 6.69
CA LEU A 95 12.46 2.24 5.88
C LEU A 95 12.76 2.10 4.39
N THR A 96 11.85 1.45 3.66
CA THR A 96 11.86 1.40 2.19
C THR A 96 10.84 2.38 1.64
N CYS A 97 11.25 3.20 0.68
CA CYS A 97 10.42 4.26 0.11
C CYS A 97 10.01 3.99 -1.35
N TYR A 98 8.81 4.45 -1.68
CA TYR A 98 8.22 4.40 -3.02
C TYR A 98 7.61 5.76 -3.37
N ALA A 99 7.68 6.14 -4.65
CA ALA A 99 7.10 7.37 -5.15
C ALA A 99 6.38 7.13 -6.49
N ALA A 100 5.26 7.83 -6.69
CA ALA A 100 4.42 7.76 -7.90
C ALA A 100 4.85 8.74 -9.00
N ASP A 101 5.91 9.51 -8.76
CA ASP A 101 6.26 10.70 -9.53
C ASP A 101 7.75 10.66 -9.91
N ALA A 102 8.09 11.12 -11.11
CA ALA A 102 9.46 11.13 -11.61
C ALA A 102 10.38 12.05 -10.78
N ASP A 103 9.85 13.17 -10.29
CA ASP A 103 10.56 14.09 -9.40
C ASP A 103 10.58 13.59 -7.94
N LYS A 104 9.86 12.49 -7.65
CA LYS A 104 9.80 11.84 -6.33
C LYS A 104 9.46 12.83 -5.20
N ARG A 105 8.64 13.84 -5.51
CA ARG A 105 8.26 14.92 -4.57
C ARG A 105 7.48 14.42 -3.38
N GLU A 106 6.62 13.42 -3.58
CA GLU A 106 5.92 12.72 -2.49
C GLU A 106 6.43 11.28 -2.44
N GLN A 107 7.01 10.90 -1.29
CA GLN A 107 7.55 9.58 -1.07
C GLN A 107 6.83 8.94 0.10
N PHE A 108 6.47 7.69 -0.07
CA PHE A 108 5.81 6.87 0.93
C PHE A 108 6.80 5.82 1.37
N CYS A 109 7.20 5.88 2.64
CA CYS A 109 8.15 4.97 3.24
C CYS A 109 7.48 4.14 4.31
N SER A 110 7.82 2.85 4.40
CA SER A 110 7.41 1.98 5.49
C SER A 110 8.60 1.15 5.96
N THR A 111 8.55 0.66 7.20
CA THR A 111 9.46 -0.41 7.63
C THR A 111 9.34 -1.56 6.66
N ASN A 112 10.49 -2.16 6.34
CA ASN A 112 10.52 -3.29 5.44
C ASN A 112 9.84 -4.48 6.12
N TYR A 113 9.08 -5.23 5.33
CA TYR A 113 8.39 -6.44 5.77
C TYR A 113 9.29 -7.64 5.53
#